data_AF-A0A820RQD6-F1
#
_entry.id   AF-A0A820RQD6-F1
#
_cell.length_a   1.000
_cell.length_b   1.000
_cell.length_c   1.000
_cell.angle_alpha   90.00
_cell.angle_beta   90.00
_cell.angle_gamma   90.00
#
_symmetry.space_group_name_H-M   'P 1'
#
loop_
_entity.id
_entity.type
_entity.pdbx_description
1 polymer ?
#
loop_
_entity_poly.entity_id
_entity_poly.type
_entity_poly.pdbx_seq_one_letter_code
_entity_poly.pdbx_strand_id
1 'polypeptide(L)'
;MWKFIFISLTTLAVINVSAVRSSLMNIGCYADFNLGSPVMNDAVTNISSNTPEKCASYCTSLSIAYSGTENGNECYCSEVPPTVKSDFCTTPCAGDSKQICGGVNALSIAFTTIPSLPATNSTKRGLCWSWNNNVSTFAFFSPSSIPWLYNWELWDPRPVGIYSTAEYIPMCRTAANAPKILNHLSKCNAKRLLGFNEPDLPEAKGGYYISPYDTSVLWKNYIEPMKTRCNMTLGAPAITSSTTPGMGIDWLQQFFGNCTASECSFDFLPIHWYGKSLKNFQKHVTKVNELFPNYPLWITEWQFTGFSVVATTNLIKQAIQWLDAQNYVERYAMFAPKEAARMNSMPNAAMITDDLSGLTNAGKIYAGLL
;
A
#
# COMPACT_ATOMS: atom_id res chain seq x y z
N MET A 1 -18.51 32.86 42.09
CA MET A 1 -17.07 33.01 41.83
C MET A 1 -16.56 31.76 41.12
N TRP A 2 -16.66 31.71 39.79
CA TRP A 2 -16.10 30.62 38.98
C TRP A 2 -14.89 31.17 38.24
N LYS A 3 -13.71 30.63 38.53
CA LYS A 3 -12.44 31.00 37.91
C LYS A 3 -12.37 30.36 36.53
N PHE A 4 -12.35 31.18 35.49
CA PHE A 4 -11.93 30.76 34.15
C PHE A 4 -10.43 30.42 34.19
N ILE A 5 -10.07 29.19 33.84
CA ILE A 5 -8.69 28.79 33.60
C ILE A 5 -8.41 29.08 32.12
N PHE A 6 -7.63 30.13 31.85
CA PHE A 6 -7.06 30.37 30.53
C PHE A 6 -5.93 29.36 30.31
N ILE A 7 -6.13 28.43 29.39
CA ILE A 7 -5.05 27.56 28.89
C ILE A 7 -4.21 28.43 27.94
N SER A 8 -2.98 28.70 28.34
CA SER A 8 -1.97 29.37 27.52
C SER A 8 -1.69 28.53 26.27
N LEU A 9 -1.97 29.10 25.10
CA LEU A 9 -1.50 28.59 23.81
C LEU A 9 0.03 28.72 23.79
N THR A 10 0.72 27.66 24.22
CA THR A 10 2.15 27.52 23.95
C THR A 10 2.33 27.43 22.44
N THR A 11 3.04 28.41 21.89
CA THR A 11 3.48 28.43 20.51
C THR A 11 4.14 27.09 20.15
N LEU A 12 3.56 26.37 19.20
CA LEU A 12 4.24 25.26 18.54
C LEU A 12 5.53 25.85 17.93
N ALA A 13 6.67 25.44 18.46
CA ALA A 13 7.94 25.68 17.82
C ALA A 13 7.88 25.03 16.44
N VAL A 14 7.75 25.86 15.40
CA VAL A 14 8.03 25.45 14.04
C VAL A 14 9.51 25.05 14.05
N ILE A 15 9.78 23.74 14.12
CA ILE A 15 11.12 23.24 13.86
C ILE A 15 11.37 23.60 12.40
N ASN A 16 12.18 24.64 12.21
CA ASN A 16 12.70 24.99 10.92
C ASN A 16 13.63 23.84 10.54
N VAL A 17 13.11 22.85 9.82
CA VAL A 17 13.92 21.82 9.19
C VAL A 17 14.73 22.56 8.14
N SER A 18 15.88 23.10 8.55
CA SER A 18 16.89 23.54 7.61
C SER A 18 17.10 22.38 6.65
N ALA A 19 16.78 22.62 5.38
CA ALA A 19 17.00 21.66 4.33
C ALA A 19 18.41 21.12 4.47
N VAL A 20 18.55 19.84 4.85
CA VAL A 20 19.75 19.09 4.50
C VAL A 20 19.76 19.18 2.98
N ARG A 21 20.58 20.07 2.41
CA ARG A 21 20.85 20.05 0.97
C ARG A 21 21.34 18.62 0.72
N SER A 22 20.53 17.83 0.04
CA SER A 22 20.97 16.54 -0.50
C SER A 22 22.18 16.86 -1.37
N SER A 23 23.38 16.54 -0.88
CA SER A 23 24.58 16.78 -1.65
C SER A 23 24.65 15.72 -2.73
N LEU A 24 24.40 16.12 -3.98
CA LEU A 24 24.64 15.29 -5.14
C LEU A 24 26.14 14.97 -5.21
N MET A 25 26.50 13.71 -5.04
CA MET A 25 27.88 13.24 -5.09
C MET A 25 28.15 12.62 -6.45
N ASN A 26 29.05 13.22 -7.24
CA ASN A 26 29.50 12.60 -8.49
C ASN A 26 30.38 11.37 -8.16
N ILE A 27 29.99 10.20 -8.69
CA ILE A 27 30.65 8.90 -8.51
C ILE A 27 31.59 8.57 -9.68
N GLY A 28 31.42 9.25 -10.81
CA GLY A 28 32.29 9.17 -11.98
C GLY A 28 31.64 8.53 -13.21
N CYS A 29 32.46 8.22 -14.20
CA CYS A 29 32.04 7.68 -15.49
C CYS A 29 32.10 6.14 -15.53
N TYR A 30 31.06 5.53 -16.08
CA TYR A 30 30.88 4.08 -16.16
C TYR A 30 30.38 3.66 -17.53
N ALA A 31 30.70 2.44 -17.91
CA ALA A 31 30.29 1.85 -19.17
C ALA A 31 28.82 1.42 -19.16
N ASP A 32 28.14 1.62 -20.28
CA ASP A 32 26.79 1.10 -20.53
C ASP A 32 26.80 0.15 -21.75
N PHE A 33 27.34 -1.07 -21.56
CA PHE A 33 27.58 -2.03 -22.66
C PHE A 33 26.72 -3.31 -22.56
N ASN A 34 25.57 -3.29 -21.88
CA ASN A 34 24.73 -4.49 -21.81
C ASN A 34 23.92 -4.70 -23.10
N LEU A 35 24.07 -5.88 -23.71
CA LEU A 35 23.35 -6.27 -24.92
C LEU A 35 21.85 -6.44 -24.62
N GLY A 36 21.08 -5.39 -24.89
CA GLY A 36 19.61 -5.41 -24.88
C GLY A 36 18.92 -4.57 -23.78
N SER A 37 19.66 -4.03 -22.81
CA SER A 37 19.11 -3.13 -21.79
C SER A 37 20.23 -2.28 -21.15
N PRO A 38 19.97 -1.01 -20.81
CA PRO A 38 20.92 -0.18 -20.07
C PRO A 38 21.36 -0.84 -18.76
N VAL A 39 22.61 -0.62 -18.36
CA VAL A 39 23.17 -1.14 -17.09
C VAL A 39 22.41 -0.58 -15.88
N MET A 40 21.93 0.66 -15.96
CA MET A 40 21.00 1.25 -15.00
C MET A 40 19.60 1.28 -15.59
N ASN A 41 18.69 0.44 -15.10
CA ASN A 41 17.37 0.29 -15.70
C ASN A 41 16.22 0.25 -14.69
N ASP A 42 16.46 0.65 -13.44
CA ASP A 42 15.40 0.71 -12.42
C ASP A 42 14.35 1.77 -12.79
N ALA A 43 14.78 2.94 -13.27
CA ALA A 43 13.90 3.90 -13.94
C ALA A 43 14.65 4.61 -15.06
N VAL A 44 13.97 4.84 -16.19
CA VAL A 44 14.56 5.50 -17.37
C VAL A 44 13.60 6.57 -17.87
N THR A 45 14.12 7.76 -18.14
CA THR A 45 13.35 8.86 -18.72
C THR A 45 14.24 9.79 -19.54
N ASN A 46 13.63 10.53 -20.45
CA ASN A 46 14.31 11.58 -21.22
C ASN A 46 13.88 12.94 -20.69
N ILE A 47 14.86 13.74 -20.25
CA ILE A 47 14.64 15.09 -19.74
C ILE A 47 15.18 16.05 -20.80
N SER A 48 14.31 16.79 -21.49
CA SER A 48 14.71 17.66 -22.61
C SER A 48 15.76 18.72 -22.25
N SER A 49 15.78 19.14 -20.97
CA SER A 49 16.78 20.07 -20.42
C SER A 49 17.60 19.39 -19.32
N ASN A 50 18.00 18.13 -19.52
CA ASN A 50 18.65 17.32 -18.49
C ASN A 50 19.92 17.98 -17.94
N THR A 51 20.17 17.73 -16.65
CA THR A 51 21.41 17.99 -15.92
C THR A 51 21.57 16.88 -14.88
N PRO A 52 22.76 16.63 -14.30
CA PRO A 52 22.92 15.65 -13.23
C PRO A 52 21.99 15.93 -12.04
N GLU A 53 21.74 17.21 -11.71
CA GLU A 53 20.83 17.59 -10.63
C GLU A 53 19.37 17.29 -10.97
N LYS A 54 18.94 17.49 -12.21
CA LYS A 54 17.57 17.16 -12.64
C LYS A 54 17.35 15.66 -12.70
N CYS A 55 18.33 14.92 -13.20
CA CYS A 55 18.27 13.47 -13.21
C CYS A 55 18.26 12.91 -11.78
N ALA A 56 19.13 13.41 -10.91
CA ALA A 56 19.11 13.08 -9.49
C ALA A 56 17.81 13.47 -8.78
N SER A 57 17.22 14.63 -9.11
CA SER A 57 15.91 15.03 -8.58
C SER A 57 14.81 14.07 -9.03
N TYR A 58 14.86 13.60 -10.27
CA TYR A 58 13.95 12.56 -10.75
C TYR A 58 14.15 11.25 -9.98
N CYS A 59 15.39 10.74 -9.87
CA CYS A 59 15.66 9.49 -9.15
C CYS A 59 15.35 9.57 -7.65
N THR A 60 15.64 10.70 -7.00
CA THR A 60 15.30 10.91 -5.59
C THR A 60 13.80 11.08 -5.36
N SER A 61 13.05 11.65 -6.32
CA SER A 61 11.57 11.65 -6.27
C SER A 61 10.99 10.23 -6.32
N LEU A 62 11.76 9.30 -6.88
CA LEU A 62 11.47 7.87 -6.92
C LEU A 62 12.11 7.13 -5.73
N SER A 63 12.73 7.82 -4.77
CA SER A 63 13.47 7.18 -3.66
C SER A 63 14.53 6.18 -4.13
N ILE A 64 15.20 6.47 -5.25
CA ILE A 64 16.33 5.71 -5.81
C ILE A 64 17.60 6.56 -5.70
N ALA A 65 18.66 6.00 -5.11
CA ALA A 65 19.80 6.79 -4.66
C ALA A 65 20.80 7.14 -5.78
N TYR A 66 20.95 6.26 -6.78
CA TYR A 66 21.85 6.50 -7.91
C TYR A 66 21.09 7.03 -9.12
N SER A 67 21.68 8.05 -9.74
CA SER A 67 21.26 8.62 -11.01
C SER A 67 22.42 8.55 -12.00
N GLY A 68 22.13 8.20 -13.25
CA GLY A 68 23.07 8.16 -14.36
C GLY A 68 22.53 9.01 -15.50
N THR A 69 23.37 9.86 -16.09
CA THR A 69 23.02 10.61 -17.31
C THR A 69 23.78 10.05 -18.50
N GLU A 70 23.11 9.98 -19.65
CA GLU A 70 23.67 9.54 -20.93
C GLU A 70 23.22 10.45 -22.07
N ASN A 71 24.04 10.54 -23.13
CA ASN A 71 23.74 11.21 -24.39
C ASN A 71 23.14 12.63 -24.26
N GLY A 72 23.47 13.34 -23.17
CA GLY A 72 23.06 14.72 -22.93
C GLY A 72 21.66 14.89 -22.33
N ASN A 73 20.68 14.06 -22.68
CA ASN A 73 19.26 14.20 -22.27
C ASN A 73 18.65 12.97 -21.59
N GLU A 74 19.34 11.82 -21.60
CA GLU A 74 18.83 10.57 -21.04
C GLU A 74 19.16 10.51 -19.55
N CYS A 75 18.21 10.01 -18.76
CA CYS A 75 18.32 9.89 -17.31
C CYS A 75 17.92 8.48 -16.87
N TYR A 76 18.81 7.86 -16.12
CA TYR A 76 18.71 6.51 -15.62
C TYR A 76 18.79 6.54 -14.10
N CYS A 77 18.04 5.69 -13.43
CA CYS A 77 18.11 5.51 -11.98
C CYS A 77 18.46 4.06 -11.68
N SER A 78 19.23 3.83 -10.63
CA SER A 78 19.41 2.49 -10.08
C SER A 78 19.64 2.48 -8.57
N GLU A 79 19.23 1.41 -7.91
CA GLU A 79 19.55 1.16 -6.50
C GLU A 79 21.01 0.72 -6.32
N VAL A 80 21.63 0.19 -7.38
CA VAL A 80 23.03 -0.24 -7.39
C VAL A 80 23.83 0.56 -8.41
N PRO A 81 25.06 1.01 -8.07
CA PRO A 81 25.89 1.68 -9.05
C PRO A 81 26.46 0.65 -10.03
N PRO A 82 26.69 1.03 -11.30
CA PRO A 82 27.49 0.23 -12.22
C PRO A 82 28.91 0.03 -11.68
N THR A 83 29.57 -1.06 -12.07
CA THR A 83 30.90 -1.42 -11.57
C THR A 83 32.01 -1.23 -12.59
N VAL A 84 31.68 -1.19 -13.89
CA VAL A 84 32.66 -1.08 -14.98
C VAL A 84 32.91 0.39 -15.33
N LYS A 85 34.13 0.89 -15.10
CA LYS A 85 34.52 2.27 -15.41
C LYS A 85 34.59 2.52 -16.92
N SER A 86 34.41 3.78 -17.30
CA SER A 86 34.56 4.29 -18.67
C SER A 86 35.22 5.67 -18.64
N ASP A 87 35.85 6.06 -19.74
CA ASP A 87 36.39 7.40 -19.95
C ASP A 87 35.60 8.19 -21.02
N PHE A 88 34.51 7.61 -21.53
CA PHE A 88 33.74 8.16 -22.67
C PHE A 88 32.60 9.10 -22.26
N CYS A 89 32.56 9.56 -21.00
CA CYS A 89 31.59 10.56 -20.58
C CYS A 89 32.03 11.95 -21.03
N THR A 90 31.77 12.28 -22.29
CA THR A 90 32.22 13.53 -22.92
C THR A 90 31.08 14.39 -23.46
N THR A 91 29.84 13.96 -23.35
CA THR A 91 28.68 14.65 -23.92
C THR A 91 28.20 15.75 -22.97
N PRO A 92 28.12 17.01 -23.44
CA PRO A 92 27.55 18.09 -22.66
C PRO A 92 26.06 17.87 -22.35
N CYS A 93 25.60 18.32 -21.19
CA CYS A 93 24.19 18.24 -20.82
C CYS A 93 23.31 19.15 -21.68
N ALA A 94 22.12 18.67 -22.04
CA ALA A 94 21.14 19.44 -22.81
C ALA A 94 20.62 20.69 -22.07
N GLY A 95 20.58 20.65 -20.73
CA GLY A 95 20.15 21.76 -19.90
C GLY A 95 21.25 22.74 -19.48
N ASP A 96 22.52 22.33 -19.54
CA ASP A 96 23.69 23.15 -19.22
C ASP A 96 24.95 22.58 -19.88
N SER A 97 25.41 23.22 -20.95
CA SER A 97 26.58 22.74 -21.73
C SER A 97 27.91 22.79 -20.97
N LYS A 98 27.95 23.38 -19.76
CA LYS A 98 29.13 23.37 -18.89
C LYS A 98 29.23 22.10 -18.04
N GLN A 99 28.19 21.29 -18.00
CA GLN A 99 28.15 20.02 -17.28
C GLN A 99 28.21 18.84 -18.26
N ILE A 100 28.65 17.68 -17.76
CA ILE A 100 28.75 16.44 -18.52
C ILE A 100 27.58 15.52 -18.17
N CYS A 101 26.90 15.01 -19.20
CA CYS A 101 25.78 14.10 -19.10
C CYS A 101 26.05 12.80 -19.88
N GLY A 102 27.09 12.08 -19.45
CA GLY A 102 27.49 10.81 -20.03
C GLY A 102 28.14 10.95 -21.41
N GLY A 103 27.96 9.92 -22.23
CA GLY A 103 28.44 9.81 -23.59
C GLY A 103 27.87 8.56 -24.26
N VAL A 104 28.31 8.26 -25.48
CA VAL A 104 27.81 7.08 -26.20
C VAL A 104 28.20 5.81 -25.44
N ASN A 105 27.21 5.07 -24.93
CA ASN A 105 27.38 3.89 -24.09
C ASN A 105 28.20 4.18 -22.81
N ALA A 106 28.03 5.37 -22.24
CA ALA A 106 28.78 5.80 -21.05
C ALA A 106 27.93 6.69 -20.13
N LEU A 107 27.73 6.24 -18.90
CA LEU A 107 26.91 6.90 -17.89
C LEU A 107 27.76 7.76 -16.95
N SER A 108 27.38 9.03 -16.79
CA SER A 108 27.88 9.87 -15.69
C SER A 108 27.03 9.64 -14.44
N ILE A 109 27.62 9.01 -13.42
CA ILE A 109 26.91 8.55 -12.23
C ILE A 109 27.03 9.54 -11.10
N ALA A 110 25.91 9.79 -10.45
CA ALA A 110 25.85 10.51 -9.19
C ALA A 110 25.02 9.73 -8.16
N PHE A 111 25.43 9.85 -6.90
CA PHE A 111 24.73 9.34 -5.74
C PHE A 111 24.11 10.51 -5.00
N THR A 112 22.86 10.35 -4.57
CA THR A 112 22.21 11.31 -3.68
C THR A 112 21.80 10.59 -2.41
N THR A 113 22.18 11.13 -1.26
CA THR A 113 21.63 10.69 0.01
C THR A 113 20.14 10.94 0.01
N ILE A 114 19.35 9.87 -0.01
CA ILE A 114 17.92 9.96 0.21
C ILE A 114 17.74 10.15 1.72
N PRO A 115 17.04 11.19 2.18
CA PRO A 115 16.64 11.26 3.57
C PRO A 115 15.87 9.98 3.89
N SER A 116 16.45 9.12 4.72
CA SER A 116 15.71 8.00 5.28
C SER A 116 14.59 8.61 6.09
N LEU A 117 13.36 8.55 5.57
CA LEU A 117 12.21 8.89 6.36
C LEU A 117 12.23 7.96 7.59
N PRO A 118 12.01 8.48 8.81
CA PRO A 118 12.02 7.64 9.98
C PRO A 118 11.05 6.49 9.72
N ALA A 119 11.53 5.25 9.85
CA ALA A 119 10.67 4.09 9.79
C ALA A 119 9.54 4.33 10.80
N THR A 120 8.34 4.55 10.29
CA THR A 120 7.16 4.63 11.13
C THR A 120 7.02 3.24 11.74
N ASN A 121 7.23 3.10 13.05
CA ASN A 121 6.78 1.93 13.81
C ASN A 121 5.24 1.93 13.86
N SER A 122 4.62 1.92 12.68
CA SER A 122 3.19 1.92 12.47
C SER A 122 2.70 0.49 12.55
N THR A 123 1.81 0.24 13.50
CA THR A 123 1.15 -1.05 13.68
C THR A 123 -0.09 -1.21 12.78
N LYS A 124 -0.28 -0.32 11.80
CA LYS A 124 -1.48 -0.28 10.93
C LYS A 124 -1.49 -1.37 9.86
N ARG A 125 -0.32 -1.89 9.48
CA ARG A 125 -0.15 -2.87 8.39
C ARG A 125 -0.73 -4.23 8.75
N GLY A 126 -1.39 -4.89 7.79
CA GLY A 126 -1.89 -6.26 7.93
C GLY A 126 -1.67 -7.12 6.70
N LEU A 127 -1.78 -8.44 6.86
CA LEU A 127 -1.69 -9.38 5.73
C LEU A 127 -3.09 -9.79 5.25
N CYS A 128 -3.39 -9.55 3.97
CA CYS A 128 -4.50 -10.20 3.27
C CYS A 128 -4.01 -11.56 2.71
N TRP A 129 -3.90 -12.55 3.60
CA TRP A 129 -3.23 -13.83 3.35
C TRP A 129 -4.14 -14.82 2.63
N SER A 130 -3.87 -15.14 1.36
CA SER A 130 -4.77 -16.07 0.65
C SER A 130 -4.69 -17.50 1.20
N TRP A 131 -5.84 -18.19 1.20
CA TRP A 131 -5.99 -19.55 1.73
C TRP A 131 -5.02 -20.57 1.13
N ASN A 132 -4.57 -20.35 -0.10
CA ASN A 132 -3.64 -21.20 -0.84
C ASN A 132 -2.19 -20.70 -0.84
N ASN A 133 -1.84 -19.77 0.05
CA ASN A 133 -0.44 -19.37 0.23
C ASN A 133 0.35 -20.44 0.99
N ASN A 134 1.64 -20.56 0.67
CA ASN A 134 2.54 -21.43 1.42
C ASN A 134 2.77 -20.87 2.82
N VAL A 135 2.36 -21.61 3.86
CA VAL A 135 2.46 -21.19 5.27
C VAL A 135 3.90 -20.88 5.73
N SER A 136 4.92 -21.43 5.08
CA SER A 136 6.32 -21.14 5.42
C SER A 136 6.70 -19.67 5.18
N THR A 137 6.02 -18.98 4.26
CA THR A 137 6.35 -17.59 3.92
C THR A 137 5.89 -16.59 4.98
N PHE A 138 5.14 -17.03 6.00
CA PHE A 138 4.91 -16.22 7.21
C PHE A 138 6.23 -15.83 7.89
N ALA A 139 7.30 -16.63 7.74
CA ALA A 139 8.62 -16.34 8.29
C ALA A 139 9.25 -15.06 7.72
N PHE A 140 8.74 -14.54 6.61
CA PHE A 140 9.23 -13.30 6.00
C PHE A 140 8.63 -12.04 6.62
N PHE A 141 7.57 -12.18 7.42
CA PHE A 141 6.88 -11.07 8.06
C PHE A 141 7.06 -11.12 9.58
N SER A 142 6.92 -9.98 10.24
CA SER A 142 6.95 -9.91 11.71
C SER A 142 5.61 -9.44 12.28
N PRO A 143 5.02 -10.16 13.25
CA PRO A 143 3.79 -9.74 13.89
C PRO A 143 3.97 -8.52 14.82
N SER A 144 5.22 -8.10 15.10
CA SER A 144 5.47 -6.82 15.79
C SER A 144 5.17 -5.61 14.88
N SER A 145 5.42 -5.76 13.58
CA SER A 145 5.32 -4.70 12.58
C SER A 145 4.03 -4.80 11.77
N ILE A 146 3.53 -6.02 11.59
CA ILE A 146 2.30 -6.34 10.85
C ILE A 146 1.41 -7.20 11.77
N PRO A 147 0.76 -6.59 12.77
CA PRO A 147 0.19 -7.30 13.92
C PRO A 147 -1.20 -7.91 13.66
N TRP A 148 -1.69 -7.89 12.43
CA TRP A 148 -2.98 -8.49 12.10
C TRP A 148 -3.00 -9.08 10.70
N LEU A 149 -3.92 -10.01 10.47
CA LEU A 149 -4.14 -10.64 9.18
C LEU A 149 -5.61 -11.08 9.01
N TYR A 150 -6.01 -11.28 7.77
CA TYR A 150 -7.23 -11.97 7.39
C TYR A 150 -6.99 -12.79 6.11
N ASN A 151 -7.90 -13.69 5.76
CA ASN A 151 -7.76 -14.57 4.58
C ASN A 151 -9.04 -14.71 3.76
N TRP A 152 -9.96 -13.74 3.87
CA TRP A 152 -11.30 -13.80 3.26
C TRP A 152 -12.18 -14.96 3.72
N GLU A 153 -11.81 -15.68 4.77
CA GLU A 153 -12.59 -16.80 5.29
C GLU A 153 -12.96 -16.56 6.75
N LEU A 154 -13.78 -17.44 7.31
CA LEU A 154 -14.10 -17.44 8.75
C LEU A 154 -13.02 -18.14 9.59
N TRP A 155 -12.18 -18.98 8.96
CA TRP A 155 -11.19 -19.84 9.62
C TRP A 155 -9.76 -19.31 9.47
N ASP A 156 -9.02 -19.38 10.57
CA ASP A 156 -7.61 -18.98 10.63
C ASP A 156 -6.73 -19.94 9.81
N PRO A 157 -5.96 -19.44 8.81
CA PRO A 157 -5.14 -20.30 7.96
C PRO A 157 -3.82 -20.74 8.60
N ARG A 158 -3.49 -20.21 9.78
CA ARG A 158 -2.18 -20.43 10.41
C ARG A 158 -2.14 -21.78 11.13
N PRO A 159 -1.07 -22.56 10.95
CA PRO A 159 -0.73 -23.64 11.88
C PRO A 159 -0.45 -23.09 13.29
N VAL A 160 -0.64 -23.94 14.32
CA VAL A 160 -0.36 -23.59 15.71
C VAL A 160 1.08 -23.09 15.87
N GLY A 161 1.25 -21.94 16.54
CA GLY A 161 2.56 -21.34 16.84
C GLY A 161 3.16 -20.49 15.72
N ILE A 162 2.63 -20.54 14.50
CA ILE A 162 3.11 -19.71 13.39
C ILE A 162 2.43 -18.35 13.43
N TYR A 163 3.23 -17.28 13.45
CA TYR A 163 2.75 -15.90 13.40
C TYR A 163 1.70 -15.59 14.49
N SER A 164 1.81 -16.26 15.64
CA SER A 164 0.71 -16.45 16.61
C SER A 164 0.33 -15.21 17.40
N THR A 165 1.21 -14.22 17.48
CA THR A 165 0.93 -12.96 18.19
C THR A 165 0.15 -11.96 17.34
N ALA A 166 0.06 -12.18 16.02
CA ALA A 166 -0.82 -11.38 15.18
C ALA A 166 -2.29 -11.77 15.39
N GLU A 167 -3.16 -10.76 15.37
CA GLU A 167 -4.60 -10.96 15.41
C GLU A 167 -5.11 -11.49 14.06
N TYR A 168 -5.74 -12.66 14.07
CA TYR A 168 -6.53 -13.12 12.92
C TYR A 168 -7.94 -12.54 12.97
N ILE A 169 -8.40 -12.05 11.83
CA ILE A 169 -9.70 -11.39 11.67
C ILE A 169 -10.53 -12.23 10.69
N PRO A 170 -11.54 -12.98 11.15
CA PRO A 170 -12.46 -13.67 10.26
C PRO A 170 -13.23 -12.68 9.38
N MET A 171 -13.63 -13.13 8.20
CA MET A 171 -14.43 -12.38 7.24
C MET A 171 -15.64 -13.17 6.79
N CYS A 172 -16.81 -12.55 6.82
CA CYS A 172 -17.99 -13.06 6.15
C CYS A 172 -17.94 -12.68 4.66
N ARG A 173 -17.16 -13.38 3.83
CA ARG A 173 -16.93 -12.97 2.44
C ARG A 173 -18.21 -12.87 1.60
N THR A 174 -19.09 -13.86 1.66
CA THR A 174 -20.27 -13.97 0.79
C THR A 174 -21.58 -14.16 1.55
N ALA A 175 -22.72 -14.00 0.87
CA ALA A 175 -24.05 -14.33 1.42
C ALA A 175 -24.12 -15.78 1.95
N ALA A 176 -23.46 -16.73 1.26
CA ALA A 176 -23.40 -18.13 1.67
C ALA A 176 -22.52 -18.38 2.91
N ASN A 177 -21.64 -17.42 3.28
CA ASN A 177 -20.88 -17.49 4.53
C ASN A 177 -21.69 -17.02 5.73
N ALA A 178 -22.65 -16.10 5.55
CA ALA A 178 -23.34 -15.45 6.67
C ALA A 178 -23.99 -16.45 7.65
N PRO A 179 -24.78 -17.46 7.21
CA PRO A 179 -25.38 -18.42 8.14
C PRO A 179 -24.36 -19.28 8.91
N LYS A 180 -23.11 -19.35 8.45
CA LYS A 180 -22.05 -20.16 9.08
C LYS A 180 -21.35 -19.45 10.23
N ILE A 181 -21.47 -18.12 10.33
CA ILE A 181 -20.77 -17.28 11.34
C ILE A 181 -21.05 -17.79 12.76
N LEU A 182 -22.32 -17.94 13.11
CA LEU A 182 -22.74 -18.25 14.49
C LEU A 182 -22.18 -19.59 14.99
N ASN A 183 -22.02 -20.57 14.11
CA ASN A 183 -21.42 -21.85 14.44
C ASN A 183 -19.90 -21.78 14.46
N HIS A 184 -19.30 -21.16 13.44
CA HIS A 184 -17.85 -21.09 13.29
C HIS A 184 -17.18 -20.28 14.41
N LEU A 185 -17.80 -19.17 14.80
CA LEU A 185 -17.32 -18.27 15.86
C LEU A 185 -18.02 -18.53 17.21
N SER A 186 -18.61 -19.72 17.39
CA SER A 186 -19.36 -20.08 18.59
C SER A 186 -18.54 -20.01 19.89
N LYS A 187 -17.20 -20.12 19.79
CA LYS A 187 -16.26 -20.04 20.92
C LYS A 187 -15.77 -18.62 21.23
N CYS A 188 -16.22 -17.60 20.49
CA CYS A 188 -15.81 -16.20 20.68
C CYS A 188 -14.28 -15.99 20.75
N ASN A 189 -13.53 -16.71 19.90
CA ASN A 189 -12.07 -16.67 19.84
C ASN A 189 -11.52 -15.52 18.97
N ALA A 190 -12.40 -14.82 18.24
CA ALA A 190 -12.06 -13.64 17.46
C ALA A 190 -12.61 -12.38 18.14
N LYS A 191 -11.85 -11.29 18.13
CA LYS A 191 -12.26 -10.00 18.69
C LYS A 191 -12.99 -9.12 17.66
N ARG A 192 -12.74 -9.36 16.37
CA ARG A 192 -13.22 -8.53 15.26
C ARG A 192 -13.74 -9.41 14.13
N LEU A 193 -14.71 -8.90 13.38
CA LEU A 193 -15.30 -9.57 12.21
C LEU A 193 -15.37 -8.58 11.05
N LEU A 194 -14.80 -8.96 9.91
CA LEU A 194 -14.99 -8.25 8.65
C LEU A 194 -16.32 -8.67 8.00
N GLY A 195 -17.05 -7.69 7.48
CA GLY A 195 -18.29 -7.89 6.72
C GLY A 195 -18.07 -8.48 5.32
N PHE A 196 -19.09 -8.35 4.47
CA PHE A 196 -19.09 -8.85 3.10
C PHE A 196 -17.96 -8.26 2.24
N ASN A 197 -17.41 -9.08 1.34
CA ASN A 197 -16.37 -8.68 0.41
C ASN A 197 -16.98 -8.22 -0.90
N GLU A 198 -16.86 -6.93 -1.23
CA GLU A 198 -17.33 -6.35 -2.49
C GLU A 198 -18.77 -6.76 -2.86
N PRO A 199 -19.76 -6.63 -1.95
CA PRO A 199 -21.16 -6.91 -2.29
C PRO A 199 -21.72 -5.91 -3.31
N ASP A 200 -20.99 -4.84 -3.59
CA ASP A 200 -21.30 -3.84 -4.59
C ASP A 200 -20.86 -4.24 -6.00
N LEU A 201 -20.01 -5.27 -6.14
CA LEU A 201 -19.43 -5.71 -7.42
C LEU A 201 -20.16 -6.93 -7.99
N PRO A 202 -20.67 -6.87 -9.24
CA PRO A 202 -21.26 -8.03 -9.92
C PRO A 202 -20.32 -9.23 -10.01
N GLU A 203 -20.86 -10.45 -9.89
CA GLU A 203 -20.07 -11.69 -10.00
C GLU A 203 -19.31 -11.79 -11.33
N ALA A 204 -19.90 -11.29 -12.43
CA ALA A 204 -19.25 -11.23 -13.74
C ALA A 204 -17.95 -10.40 -13.76
N LYS A 205 -17.71 -9.56 -12.74
CA LYS A 205 -16.49 -8.76 -12.55
C LYS A 205 -15.61 -9.30 -11.41
N GLY A 206 -15.90 -10.49 -10.90
CA GLY A 206 -15.17 -11.12 -9.80
C GLY A 206 -15.66 -10.76 -8.40
N GLY A 207 -16.76 -10.02 -8.28
CA GLY A 207 -17.34 -9.63 -7.00
C GLY A 207 -18.32 -10.67 -6.43
N TYR A 208 -18.96 -10.32 -5.32
CA TYR A 208 -19.94 -11.16 -4.63
C TYR A 208 -21.25 -10.40 -4.42
N TYR A 209 -21.82 -9.90 -5.51
CA TYR A 209 -22.94 -8.96 -5.44
C TYR A 209 -24.06 -9.40 -4.50
N ILE A 210 -24.45 -8.50 -3.61
CA ILE A 210 -25.64 -8.60 -2.76
C ILE A 210 -26.28 -7.22 -2.79
N SER A 211 -27.61 -7.14 -2.94
CA SER A 211 -28.28 -5.83 -2.90
C SER A 211 -28.07 -5.16 -1.53
N PRO A 212 -28.11 -3.81 -1.45
CA PRO A 212 -28.02 -3.12 -0.16
C PRO A 212 -29.10 -3.56 0.84
N TYR A 213 -30.29 -3.93 0.36
CA TYR A 213 -31.39 -4.41 1.20
C TYR A 213 -31.13 -5.84 1.71
N ASP A 214 -30.80 -6.77 0.82
CA ASP A 214 -30.53 -8.16 1.23
C ASP A 214 -29.31 -8.24 2.16
N THR A 215 -28.33 -7.37 1.95
CA THR A 215 -27.17 -7.26 2.83
C THR A 215 -27.57 -6.82 4.23
N SER A 216 -28.53 -5.89 4.39
CA SER A 216 -29.01 -5.47 5.72
C SER A 216 -29.79 -6.59 6.41
N VAL A 217 -30.58 -7.37 5.66
CA VAL A 217 -31.26 -8.57 6.20
C VAL A 217 -30.25 -9.60 6.70
N LEU A 218 -29.23 -9.91 5.90
CA LEU A 218 -28.18 -10.85 6.30
C LEU A 218 -27.36 -10.32 7.48
N TRP A 219 -27.04 -9.03 7.50
CA TRP A 219 -26.33 -8.38 8.59
C TRP A 219 -27.06 -8.55 9.91
N LYS A 220 -28.33 -8.15 9.97
CA LYS A 220 -29.18 -8.22 11.16
C LYS A 220 -29.30 -9.65 11.70
N ASN A 221 -29.39 -10.64 10.79
CA ASN A 221 -29.59 -12.03 11.18
C ASN A 221 -28.31 -12.74 11.65
N TYR A 222 -27.14 -12.38 11.10
CA TYR A 222 -25.94 -13.22 11.24
C TYR A 222 -24.67 -12.50 11.70
N ILE A 223 -24.54 -11.19 11.44
CA ILE A 223 -23.35 -10.41 11.80
C ILE A 223 -23.62 -9.59 13.06
N GLU A 224 -24.70 -8.82 13.10
CA GLU A 224 -25.09 -7.99 14.26
C GLU A 224 -25.12 -8.77 15.58
N PRO A 225 -25.66 -10.01 15.66
CA PRO A 225 -25.71 -10.75 16.92
C PRO A 225 -24.33 -11.03 17.53
N MET A 226 -23.25 -10.95 16.75
CA MET A 226 -21.88 -11.15 17.24
C MET A 226 -21.42 -10.02 18.17
N LYS A 227 -22.02 -8.82 18.09
CA LYS A 227 -21.81 -7.73 19.07
C LYS A 227 -22.12 -8.21 20.47
N THR A 228 -23.31 -8.73 20.70
CA THR A 228 -23.77 -9.10 22.04
C THR A 228 -23.30 -10.48 22.44
N ARG A 229 -23.22 -11.42 21.49
CA ARG A 229 -22.81 -12.79 21.76
C ARG A 229 -21.33 -12.92 22.13
N CYS A 230 -20.46 -12.21 21.44
CA CYS A 230 -19.00 -12.36 21.57
C CYS A 230 -18.27 -11.05 21.86
N ASN A 231 -18.98 -9.94 22.09
CA ASN A 231 -18.40 -8.60 22.28
C ASN A 231 -17.43 -8.21 21.15
N MET A 232 -17.77 -8.60 19.92
CA MET A 232 -16.92 -8.36 18.76
C MET A 232 -17.07 -6.93 18.25
N THR A 233 -16.01 -6.40 17.65
CA THR A 233 -16.13 -5.22 16.78
C THR A 233 -16.44 -5.65 15.34
N LEU A 234 -17.35 -4.96 14.67
CA LEU A 234 -17.87 -5.31 13.35
C LEU A 234 -17.43 -4.29 12.31
N GLY A 235 -16.75 -4.77 11.27
CA GLY A 235 -16.46 -4.00 10.08
C GLY A 235 -17.62 -4.05 9.11
N ALA A 236 -18.02 -2.90 8.58
CA ALA A 236 -19.01 -2.84 7.50
C ALA A 236 -18.56 -3.66 6.26
N PRO A 237 -19.44 -3.89 5.27
CA PRO A 237 -19.02 -4.50 4.03
C PRO A 237 -17.88 -3.73 3.35
N ALA A 238 -16.87 -4.45 2.86
CA ALA A 238 -15.76 -3.87 2.12
C ALA A 238 -16.20 -3.54 0.70
N ILE A 239 -16.25 -2.26 0.35
CA ILE A 239 -16.71 -1.79 -0.96
C ILE A 239 -15.56 -1.57 -1.94
N THR A 240 -15.85 -1.70 -3.24
CA THR A 240 -14.91 -1.29 -4.29
C THR A 240 -14.72 0.22 -4.33
N SER A 241 -13.68 0.67 -5.05
CA SER A 241 -13.49 2.09 -5.40
C SER A 241 -14.29 2.54 -6.64
N SER A 242 -15.30 1.77 -7.06
CA SER A 242 -16.12 2.10 -8.23
C SER A 242 -16.91 3.39 -8.02
N THR A 243 -17.08 4.15 -9.11
CA THR A 243 -17.95 5.33 -9.17
C THR A 243 -19.18 5.10 -10.07
N THR A 244 -19.40 3.87 -10.51
CA THR A 244 -20.62 3.50 -11.22
C THR A 244 -21.81 3.59 -10.24
N PRO A 245 -22.95 4.20 -10.63
CA PRO A 245 -24.14 4.23 -9.79
C PRO A 245 -24.54 2.84 -9.28
N GLY A 246 -24.90 2.74 -8.01
CA GLY A 246 -25.20 1.49 -7.32
C GLY A 246 -23.98 0.66 -6.91
N MET A 247 -22.76 1.20 -7.03
CA MET A 247 -21.52 0.55 -6.59
C MET A 247 -20.71 1.45 -5.63
N GLY A 248 -19.69 0.88 -5.00
CA GLY A 248 -18.76 1.62 -4.15
C GLY A 248 -19.46 2.40 -3.04
N ILE A 249 -19.15 3.70 -2.97
CA ILE A 249 -19.70 4.61 -1.96
C ILE A 249 -21.23 4.72 -2.07
N ASP A 250 -21.79 4.72 -3.28
CA ASP A 250 -23.25 4.83 -3.49
C ASP A 250 -23.96 3.61 -2.91
N TRP A 251 -23.44 2.41 -3.18
CA TRP A 251 -23.94 1.17 -2.58
C TRP A 251 -23.87 1.21 -1.04
N LEU A 252 -22.76 1.70 -0.47
CA LEU A 252 -22.58 1.78 0.98
C LEU A 252 -23.60 2.73 1.63
N GLN A 253 -23.88 3.87 1.00
CA GLN A 253 -24.90 4.82 1.48
C GLN A 253 -26.30 4.19 1.47
N GLN A 254 -26.64 3.44 0.43
CA GLN A 254 -27.92 2.72 0.36
C GLN A 254 -28.02 1.64 1.43
N PHE A 255 -26.93 0.90 1.69
CA PHE A 255 -26.88 -0.12 2.73
C PHE A 255 -27.08 0.49 4.12
N PHE A 256 -26.40 1.62 4.39
CA PHE A 256 -26.57 2.35 5.65
C PHE A 256 -27.99 2.90 5.80
N GLY A 257 -28.62 3.34 4.71
CA GLY A 257 -30.03 3.75 4.72
C GLY A 257 -31.01 2.63 5.09
N ASN A 258 -30.66 1.36 4.82
CA ASN A 258 -31.46 0.19 5.17
C ASN A 258 -31.20 -0.34 6.61
N CYS A 259 -30.32 0.33 7.36
CA CYS A 259 -29.86 -0.05 8.69
C CYS A 259 -30.11 1.09 9.68
N THR A 260 -31.12 0.98 10.54
CA THR A 260 -31.27 1.94 11.64
C THR A 260 -30.24 1.68 12.74
N ALA A 261 -29.91 2.70 13.54
CA ALA A 261 -28.91 2.58 14.62
C ALA A 261 -29.28 1.57 15.72
N SER A 262 -30.55 1.19 15.83
CA SER A 262 -31.01 0.13 16.74
C SER A 262 -30.95 -1.27 16.15
N GLU A 263 -30.72 -1.41 14.85
CA GLU A 263 -30.73 -2.69 14.14
C GLU A 263 -29.36 -3.11 13.60
N CYS A 264 -28.50 -2.15 13.28
CA CYS A 264 -27.16 -2.40 12.78
C CYS A 264 -26.16 -1.49 13.49
N SER A 265 -25.01 -2.05 13.84
CA SER A 265 -23.89 -1.32 14.41
C SER A 265 -22.60 -1.60 13.64
N PHE A 266 -21.82 -0.56 13.43
CA PHE A 266 -20.56 -0.62 12.69
C PHE A 266 -19.48 0.07 13.52
N ASP A 267 -18.31 -0.55 13.65
CA ASP A 267 -17.18 0.03 14.40
C ASP A 267 -16.10 0.60 13.49
N PHE A 268 -16.01 0.10 12.25
CA PHE A 268 -15.03 0.55 11.26
C PHE A 268 -15.51 0.27 9.83
N LEU A 269 -14.90 0.95 8.85
CA LEU A 269 -15.26 0.87 7.44
C LEU A 269 -14.13 0.27 6.59
N PRO A 270 -14.27 -0.99 6.16
CA PRO A 270 -13.43 -1.59 5.15
C PRO A 270 -13.67 -0.98 3.76
N ILE A 271 -12.59 -0.68 3.02
CA ILE A 271 -12.64 -0.21 1.62
C ILE A 271 -11.52 -0.83 0.79
N HIS A 272 -11.78 -1.01 -0.50
CA HIS A 272 -10.81 -1.52 -1.46
C HIS A 272 -10.41 -0.46 -2.48
N TRP A 273 -9.19 -0.56 -2.99
CA TRP A 273 -8.75 0.28 -4.10
C TRP A 273 -7.76 -0.43 -5.02
N TYR A 274 -8.03 -0.38 -6.33
CA TYR A 274 -7.08 -0.82 -7.34
C TYR A 274 -7.00 0.20 -8.45
N GLY A 275 -5.80 0.58 -8.86
CA GLY A 275 -5.67 1.59 -9.91
C GLY A 275 -4.27 2.00 -10.26
N LYS A 276 -4.16 3.14 -10.95
CA LYS A 276 -2.92 3.63 -11.55
C LYS A 276 -2.49 5.01 -11.07
N SER A 277 -2.99 5.48 -9.93
CA SER A 277 -2.71 6.85 -9.48
C SER A 277 -2.76 6.96 -7.97
N LEU A 278 -1.63 7.31 -7.36
CA LEU A 278 -1.55 7.60 -5.93
C LEU A 278 -2.53 8.72 -5.54
N LYS A 279 -2.65 9.76 -6.37
CA LYS A 279 -3.60 10.85 -6.15
C LYS A 279 -5.05 10.35 -6.14
N ASN A 280 -5.40 9.40 -7.00
CA ASN A 280 -6.76 8.84 -7.02
C ASN A 280 -7.00 7.89 -5.85
N PHE A 281 -5.98 7.15 -5.42
CA PHE A 281 -6.02 6.37 -4.18
C PHE A 281 -6.32 7.26 -2.98
N GLN A 282 -5.50 8.30 -2.79
CA GLN A 282 -5.67 9.29 -1.71
C GLN A 282 -7.05 9.94 -1.79
N LYS A 283 -7.48 10.38 -2.98
CA LYS A 283 -8.80 10.99 -3.19
C LYS A 283 -9.93 10.05 -2.77
N HIS A 284 -9.86 8.77 -3.12
CA HIS A 284 -10.89 7.80 -2.75
C HIS A 284 -10.94 7.62 -1.22
N VAL A 285 -9.80 7.36 -0.59
CA VAL A 285 -9.70 7.18 0.87
C VAL A 285 -10.19 8.41 1.63
N THR A 286 -9.73 9.61 1.25
CA THR A 286 -10.18 10.88 1.84
C THR A 286 -11.69 11.07 1.66
N LYS A 287 -12.23 10.75 0.47
CA LYS A 287 -13.66 10.94 0.19
C LYS A 287 -14.55 10.06 1.05
N VAL A 288 -14.15 8.82 1.33
CA VAL A 288 -14.89 7.93 2.24
C VAL A 288 -14.87 8.52 3.65
N ASN A 289 -13.72 8.98 4.14
CA ASN A 289 -13.62 9.61 5.46
C ASN A 289 -14.49 10.88 5.58
N GLU A 290 -14.51 11.74 4.56
CA GLU A 290 -15.36 12.95 4.54
C GLU A 290 -16.85 12.63 4.66
N LEU A 291 -17.30 11.54 4.03
CA LEU A 291 -18.71 11.12 4.05
C LEU A 291 -19.07 10.34 5.32
N PHE A 292 -18.10 9.67 5.93
CA PHE A 292 -18.31 8.79 7.08
C PHE A 292 -17.28 9.06 8.19
N PRO A 293 -17.17 10.30 8.71
CA PRO A 293 -16.05 10.73 9.56
C PRO A 293 -16.04 10.08 10.96
N ASN A 294 -17.15 9.44 11.35
CA ASN A 294 -17.29 8.81 12.66
C ASN A 294 -16.72 7.38 12.71
N TYR A 295 -16.28 6.83 11.58
CA TYR A 295 -15.78 5.48 11.50
C TYR A 295 -14.31 5.47 11.07
N PRO A 296 -13.41 4.81 11.82
CA PRO A 296 -12.06 4.57 11.35
C PRO A 296 -12.08 3.74 10.06
N LEU A 297 -11.20 4.08 9.12
CA LEU A 297 -11.07 3.38 7.85
C LEU A 297 -10.07 2.24 7.93
N TRP A 298 -10.45 1.13 7.31
CA TRP A 298 -9.61 -0.03 7.08
C TRP A 298 -9.47 -0.23 5.57
N ILE A 299 -8.28 -0.04 5.01
CA ILE A 299 -8.05 -0.30 3.58
C ILE A 299 -7.67 -1.78 3.46
N THR A 300 -8.67 -2.66 3.42
CA THR A 300 -8.47 -4.12 3.49
C THR A 300 -7.84 -4.70 2.24
N GLU A 301 -7.96 -4.01 1.11
CA GLU A 301 -7.21 -4.32 -0.11
C GLU A 301 -6.79 -3.04 -0.83
N TRP A 302 -5.51 -2.95 -1.19
CA TRP A 302 -5.07 -1.94 -2.15
C TRP A 302 -3.86 -2.38 -2.97
N GLN A 303 -3.84 -1.98 -4.25
CA GLN A 303 -2.65 -2.14 -5.10
C GLN A 303 -2.62 -1.24 -6.35
N PHE A 304 -1.41 -0.90 -6.81
CA PHE A 304 -1.15 -0.24 -8.09
C PHE A 304 -0.94 -1.25 -9.22
N THR A 305 -1.55 -1.01 -10.38
CA THR A 305 -1.53 -1.97 -11.51
C THR A 305 -0.86 -1.41 -12.75
N GLY A 306 -0.24 -2.28 -13.55
CA GLY A 306 0.30 -1.91 -14.87
C GLY A 306 1.51 -0.97 -14.87
N PHE A 307 2.33 -1.01 -13.81
CA PHE A 307 3.61 -0.29 -13.72
C PHE A 307 4.79 -1.27 -13.71
N SER A 308 5.99 -0.77 -14.02
CA SER A 308 7.23 -1.51 -13.79
C SER A 308 7.41 -1.83 -12.30
N VAL A 309 8.26 -2.80 -11.96
CA VAL A 309 8.58 -3.15 -10.57
C VAL A 309 8.95 -1.90 -9.76
N VAL A 310 9.81 -1.06 -10.31
CA VAL A 310 10.33 0.12 -9.61
C VAL A 310 9.26 1.20 -9.43
N ALA A 311 8.49 1.49 -10.48
CA ALA A 311 7.39 2.44 -10.35
C ALA A 311 6.34 1.94 -9.34
N THR A 312 6.03 0.63 -9.35
CA THR A 312 5.15 0.00 -8.35
C THR A 312 5.71 0.15 -6.93
N THR A 313 6.98 -0.19 -6.69
CA THR A 313 7.58 -0.09 -5.36
C THR A 313 7.59 1.35 -4.83
N ASN A 314 7.78 2.33 -5.71
CA ASN A 314 7.79 3.74 -5.31
C ASN A 314 6.40 4.26 -4.97
N LEU A 315 5.39 3.83 -5.72
CA LEU A 315 3.99 4.11 -5.39
C LEU A 315 3.59 3.45 -4.07
N ILE A 316 4.04 2.21 -3.81
CA ILE A 316 3.82 1.51 -2.53
C ILE A 316 4.46 2.28 -1.36
N LYS A 317 5.74 2.68 -1.48
CA LYS A 317 6.44 3.49 -0.45
C LYS A 317 5.65 4.75 -0.12
N GLN A 318 5.25 5.52 -1.14
CA GLN A 318 4.50 6.77 -0.97
C GLN A 318 3.10 6.54 -0.38
N ALA A 319 2.41 5.48 -0.81
CA ALA A 319 1.09 5.13 -0.27
C ALA A 319 1.17 4.75 1.21
N ILE A 320 2.14 3.91 1.61
CA ILE A 320 2.36 3.51 3.01
C ILE A 320 2.63 4.74 3.89
N GLN A 321 3.54 5.62 3.46
CA GLN A 321 3.88 6.85 4.18
C GLN A 321 2.63 7.73 4.39
N TRP A 322 1.83 7.89 3.33
CA TRP A 322 0.62 8.67 3.41
C TRP A 322 -0.41 8.04 4.34
N LEU A 323 -0.67 6.72 4.24
CA LEU A 323 -1.60 5.98 5.11
C LEU A 323 -1.20 6.03 6.58
N ASP A 324 0.11 5.91 6.87
CA ASP A 324 0.63 6.00 8.23
C ASP A 324 0.34 7.39 8.84
N ALA A 325 0.44 8.46 8.04
CA ALA A 325 0.18 9.83 8.46
C ALA A 325 -1.32 10.16 8.67
N GLN A 326 -2.25 9.35 8.17
CA GLN A 326 -3.70 9.62 8.32
C GLN A 326 -4.22 9.09 9.66
N ASN A 327 -4.69 9.96 10.55
CA ASN A 327 -5.23 9.55 11.86
C ASN A 327 -6.54 8.76 11.75
N TYR A 328 -7.34 8.99 10.71
CA TYR A 328 -8.59 8.27 10.42
C TYR A 328 -8.38 6.92 9.73
N VAL A 329 -7.16 6.61 9.29
CA VAL A 329 -6.81 5.26 8.81
C VAL A 329 -6.27 4.46 9.99
N GLU A 330 -7.05 3.48 10.45
CA GLU A 330 -6.65 2.61 11.55
C GLU A 330 -5.82 1.42 11.05
N ARG A 331 -6.19 0.83 9.91
CA ARG A 331 -5.53 -0.36 9.38
C ARG A 331 -5.49 -0.37 7.85
N TYR A 332 -4.49 -1.03 7.27
CA TYR A 332 -4.44 -1.29 5.83
C TYR A 332 -3.68 -2.58 5.49
N ALA A 333 -4.14 -3.30 4.46
CA ALA A 333 -3.52 -4.51 3.94
C ALA A 333 -3.29 -4.38 2.42
N MET A 334 -2.02 -4.47 2.01
CA MET A 334 -1.64 -4.38 0.60
C MET A 334 -1.91 -5.71 -0.10
N PHE A 335 -2.59 -5.68 -1.24
CA PHE A 335 -2.90 -6.87 -2.02
C PHE A 335 -1.71 -7.27 -2.91
N ALA A 336 -1.14 -8.47 -2.80
CA ALA A 336 -1.27 -9.44 -1.71
C ALA A 336 0.11 -10.06 -1.42
N PRO A 337 0.33 -10.68 -0.24
CA PRO A 337 1.52 -11.46 0.07
C PRO A 337 1.58 -12.74 -0.76
N LYS A 338 1.87 -12.60 -2.05
CA LYS A 338 1.92 -13.65 -3.07
C LYS A 338 3.12 -13.49 -3.98
N GLU A 339 3.37 -14.57 -4.70
CA GLU A 339 4.29 -14.72 -5.83
C GLU A 339 3.76 -14.00 -7.08
N ALA A 340 4.65 -13.53 -7.94
CA ALA A 340 4.31 -12.80 -9.17
C ALA A 340 3.50 -13.68 -10.13
N ALA A 341 3.84 -14.96 -10.23
CA ALA A 341 3.11 -15.94 -11.03
C ALA A 341 1.62 -16.11 -10.62
N ARG A 342 1.26 -15.70 -9.40
CA ARG A 342 -0.10 -15.78 -8.84
C ARG A 342 -0.83 -14.44 -8.80
N MET A 343 -0.21 -13.39 -9.35
CA MET A 343 -0.66 -12.00 -9.24
C MET A 343 -1.17 -11.42 -10.58
N ASN A 344 -1.86 -12.22 -11.41
CA ASN A 344 -2.58 -11.85 -12.64
C ASN A 344 -2.15 -10.51 -13.29
N SER A 345 -2.87 -9.41 -12.99
CA SER A 345 -2.71 -8.08 -13.62
C SER A 345 -1.71 -7.15 -12.92
N MET A 346 -1.06 -7.63 -11.85
CA MET A 346 -0.14 -6.86 -11.02
C MET A 346 1.05 -7.70 -10.51
N PRO A 347 1.75 -8.48 -11.37
CA PRO A 347 2.86 -9.33 -10.95
C PRO A 347 3.99 -8.53 -10.29
N ASN A 348 4.19 -7.28 -10.74
CA ASN A 348 5.21 -6.36 -10.23
C ASN A 348 4.95 -5.84 -8.81
N ALA A 349 3.77 -6.16 -8.25
CA ALA A 349 3.39 -5.84 -6.88
C ALA A 349 3.48 -7.04 -5.92
N ALA A 350 3.84 -8.22 -6.41
CA ALA A 350 4.02 -9.42 -5.61
C ALA A 350 4.99 -9.15 -4.46
N MET A 351 4.67 -9.62 -3.25
CA MET A 351 5.55 -9.46 -2.09
C MET A 351 6.55 -10.61 -1.94
N ILE A 352 6.23 -11.79 -2.45
CA ILE A 352 7.02 -13.02 -2.29
C ILE A 352 7.67 -13.37 -3.62
N THR A 353 8.90 -13.87 -3.61
CA THR A 353 9.58 -14.34 -4.81
C THR A 353 8.94 -15.64 -5.34
N ASP A 354 8.94 -15.86 -6.66
CA ASP A 354 8.30 -17.03 -7.27
C ASP A 354 8.90 -18.37 -6.83
N ASP A 355 10.16 -18.38 -6.40
CA ASP A 355 10.87 -19.54 -5.85
C ASP A 355 10.62 -19.76 -4.34
N LEU A 356 9.80 -18.92 -3.71
CA LEU A 356 9.48 -18.93 -2.28
C LEU A 356 10.70 -18.75 -1.35
N SER A 357 11.82 -18.22 -1.86
CA SER A 357 13.05 -18.06 -1.07
C SER A 357 13.09 -16.76 -0.25
N GLY A 358 12.23 -15.78 -0.55
CA GLY A 358 12.20 -14.54 0.21
C GLY A 358 11.15 -13.52 -0.26
N LEU A 359 11.42 -12.26 0.07
CA LEU A 359 10.61 -11.11 -0.31
C LEU A 359 11.17 -10.42 -1.56
N THR A 360 10.27 -9.98 -2.44
CA THR A 360 10.56 -9.00 -3.47
C THR A 360 10.84 -7.63 -2.84
N ASN A 361 11.20 -6.62 -3.65
CA ASN A 361 11.32 -5.25 -3.16
C ASN A 361 10.00 -4.72 -2.59
N ALA A 362 8.86 -5.01 -3.24
CA ALA A 362 7.55 -4.63 -2.73
C ALA A 362 7.25 -5.28 -1.37
N GLY A 363 7.62 -6.56 -1.21
CA GLY A 363 7.49 -7.27 0.06
C GLY A 363 8.38 -6.71 1.16
N LYS A 364 9.65 -6.41 0.86
CA LYS A 364 10.58 -5.80 1.82
C LYS A 364 10.10 -4.44 2.30
N ILE A 365 9.61 -3.59 1.37
CA ILE A 365 9.03 -2.29 1.72
C ILE A 365 7.83 -2.47 2.65
N TYR A 366 6.91 -3.37 2.31
CA TYR A 366 5.72 -3.61 3.11
C TYR A 366 6.08 -4.16 4.51
N ALA A 367 7.07 -5.06 4.58
CA ALA A 367 7.63 -5.61 5.82
C ALA A 367 8.45 -4.59 6.64
N GLY A 368 8.74 -3.40 6.10
CA GLY A 368 9.55 -2.39 6.77
C GLY A 368 11.05 -2.71 6.81
N LEU A 369 11.53 -3.47 5.82
CA LEU A 369 12.93 -3.87 5.65
C LEU A 369 13.70 -2.99 4.64
N LEU A 370 12.98 -2.15 3.90
CA LEU A 370 13.44 -1.13 2.94
C LEU A 370 12.48 0.07 3.03
#